data_AF-A0A8S8XL23-F1
#
_entry.id   AF-A0A8S8XL23-F1
#
_cell.length_a   1.000
_cell.length_b   1.000
_cell.length_c   1.000
_cell.angle_alpha   90.00
_cell.angle_beta   90.00
_cell.angle_gamma   90.00
#
_symmetry.space_group_name_H-M   'P 1'
#
loop_
_entity.id
_entity.type
_entity.pdbx_description
1 polymer ?
#
loop_
_entity_poly.entity_id
_entity_poly.type
_entity_poly.pdbx_seq_one_letter_code
_entity_poly.pdbx_strand_id
1 'polypeptide(L)' 'MRLLGIILAEGSDVAIIACGVMVSEAMKAADELKQKGIEATVIDMHTELSL' A
#
# COMPACT_ATOMS: atom_id res chain seq x y z
N MET A 1 -7.76 -5.61 -19.64
CA MET A 1 -7.37 -5.80 -18.23
C MET A 1 -6.27 -4.81 -17.92
N ARG A 2 -6.55 -3.81 -17.09
CA ARG A 2 -5.60 -2.73 -16.74
C ARG A 2 -5.28 -2.83 -15.25
N LEU A 3 -4.01 -2.65 -14.90
CA LEU A 3 -3.57 -2.58 -13.51
C LEU A 3 -3.64 -1.13 -13.06
N LEU A 4 -4.24 -0.88 -11.90
CA LEU A 4 -4.27 0.44 -11.25
C LEU A 4 -3.61 0.34 -9.89
N GLY A 5 -2.77 1.33 -9.59
CA GLY A 5 -2.15 1.49 -8.29
C GLY A 5 -2.69 2.74 -7.62
N ILE A 6 -3.35 2.57 -6.48
CA ILE A 6 -3.78 3.69 -5.64
C ILE A 6 -2.81 3.79 -4.48
N ILE A 7 -2.27 4.98 -4.27
CA ILE A 7 -1.45 5.27 -3.08
C ILE A 7 -2.42 5.48 -1.91
N LEU A 8 -2.30 4.62 -0.90
CA LEU A 8 -3.11 4.68 0.32
C LEU A 8 -2.39 5.41 1.46
N ALA A 9 -1.06 5.35 1.46
CA ALA A 9 -0.21 6.08 2.38
C ALA A 9 1.05 6.52 1.64
N GLU A 10 1.56 7.72 1.94
CA GLU A 10 2.81 8.23 1.40
C GLU A 10 3.91 8.17 2.46
N GLY A 11 5.12 7.83 2.01
CA GLY A 11 6.32 7.76 2.84
C GLY A 11 7.59 7.59 2.01
N SER A 12 8.71 8.12 2.48
CA SER A 12 9.93 8.24 1.67
C SER A 12 10.94 7.11 1.87
N ASP A 13 10.78 6.27 2.88
CA ASP A 13 11.81 5.30 3.27
C ASP A 13 11.62 3.91 2.63
N VAL A 14 10.37 3.44 2.53
CA VAL A 14 10.02 2.09 2.04
C VAL A 14 8.72 2.13 1.25
N ALA A 15 8.58 1.29 0.22
CA ALA A 15 7.33 1.09 -0.50
C ALA A 15 6.77 -0.34 -0.27
N ILE A 16 5.51 -0.42 0.15
CA ILE A 16 4.76 -1.66 0.35
C ILE A 16 3.68 -1.72 -0.72
N ILE A 17 3.76 -2.72 -1.61
CA ILE A 17 2.77 -2.95 -2.66
C ILE A 17 1.96 -4.18 -2.28
N ALA A 18 0.65 -4.04 -2.17
CA ALA A 18 -0.26 -5.11 -1.76
C ALA A 18 -1.51 -5.15 -2.67
N CYS A 19 -2.23 -6.28 -2.62
CA CYS A 19 -3.47 -6.49 -3.36
C CYS A 19 -4.44 -7.33 -2.52
N GLY A 20 -5.73 -7.01 -2.59
CA GLY A 20 -6.78 -7.77 -1.92
C GLY A 20 -6.65 -7.74 -0.40
N VAL A 21 -6.75 -8.90 0.25
CA VAL A 21 -6.75 -8.97 1.73
C VAL A 21 -5.48 -8.37 2.35
N MET A 22 -4.32 -8.57 1.72
CA MET A 22 -3.01 -8.11 2.20
C MET A 22 -2.84 -6.59 2.29
N VAL A 23 -3.76 -5.82 1.70
CA VAL A 23 -3.74 -4.35 1.82
C VAL A 23 -3.99 -3.93 3.27
N SER A 24 -4.86 -4.65 3.99
CA SER A 24 -5.15 -4.38 5.40
C SER A 24 -3.92 -4.61 6.28
N GLU A 25 -3.21 -5.72 6.06
CA GLU A 25 -1.97 -6.03 6.75
C GLU A 25 -0.85 -5.06 6.38
N ALA A 26 -0.76 -4.65 5.11
CA ALA A 26 0.22 -3.66 4.64
C ALA A 26 0.05 -2.30 5.33
N MET A 27 -1.20 -1.85 5.51
CA MET A 27 -1.50 -0.61 6.24
C MET A 27 -1.09 -0.70 7.71
N LYS A 28 -1.38 -1.83 8.38
CA LYS A 28 -0.93 -2.04 9.78
C LYS A 28 0.60 -2.03 9.89
N ALA A 29 1.29 -2.66 8.95
CA ALA A 29 2.75 -2.66 8.90
C ALA A 29 3.30 -1.24 8.70
N ALA A 30 2.67 -0.41 7.85
CA ALA A 30 3.05 0.99 7.68
C ALA A 30 2.88 1.80 8.98
N ASP A 31 1.81 1.57 9.74
CA ASP A 31 1.60 2.21 11.04
C ASP A 31 2.64 1.78 12.08
N GLU A 32 3.02 0.50 12.11
CA GLU A 32 4.08 -0.01 12.97
C GLU A 32 5.47 0.54 12.59
N LEU A 33 5.74 0.70 11.30
CA LEU A 33 6.98 1.30 10.79
C LEU A 33 7.05 2.78 11.15
N LYS A 34 5.92 3.50 11.05
CA LYS A 34 5.83 4.92 11.43
C LYS A 34 6.17 5.14 12.90
N GLN A 35 5.74 4.23 13.78
CA GLN A 35 6.12 4.27 15.21
C GLN A 35 7.63 4.08 15.46
N LYS A 36 8.33 3.44 14.52
CA LYS A 36 9.79 3.28 14.53
C LYS A 36 10.51 4.42 13.81
N GLY A 37 9.79 5.43 13.34
CA GLY A 37 10.32 6.57 12.59
C GLY A 37 10.62 6.26 11.12
N ILE A 38 10.04 5.19 10.56
CA ILE A 38 10.18 4.80 9.15
C ILE A 38 8.88 5.13 8.43
N GLU A 39 8.94 5.95 7.40
CA GLU A 39 7.79 6.32 6.59
C GLU A 39 7.63 5.36 5.40
N ALA A 40 6.57 4.55 5.44
CA ALA A 40 6.24 3.63 4.37
C ALA A 40 5.17 4.20 3.42
N THR A 41 5.43 4.16 2.12
CA THR A 41 4.41 4.31 1.09
C THR A 41 3.65 2.99 0.95
N VAL A 42 2.32 3.01 0.98
CA VAL A 42 1.49 1.82 0.71
C VAL A 42 0.73 2.02 -0.59
N ILE A 43 0.89 1.08 -1.52
CA ILE A 43 0.22 1.08 -2.82
C ILE A 43 -0.72 -0.14 -2.87
N ASP A 44 -2.00 0.12 -3.03
CA ASP A 44 -2.99 -0.90 -3.36
C ASP A 44 -3.02 -1.09 -4.88
N MET A 45 -2.43 -2.20 -5.31
CA MET A 45 -2.39 -2.62 -6.69
C MET A 45 -3.57 -3.56 -6.93
N HIS A 46 -4.60 -3.07 -7.59
CA HIS A 46 -5.77 -3.88 -7.94
C HIS A 46 -6.04 -3.82 -9.44
N THR A 47 -6.63 -4.90 -9.95
CA THR A 47 -7.13 -4.96 -11.32
C THR A 47 -8.54 -4.36 -11.32
N GLU A 48 -8.70 -3.17 -11.86
CA GLU A 48 -10.03 -2.73 -12.24
C GLU A 48 -10.48 -3.49 -13.50
N LEU A 49 -11.61 -4.18 -13.38
CA LEU A 49 -12.41 -4.58 -14.52
C LEU A 49 -13.52 -3.53 -14.69
N SER A 50 -13.17 -2.39 -15.28
CA SER A 50 -14.17 -1.47 -15.82
C SER A 50 -14.74 -2.09 -17.10
N LEU A 51 -16.03 -2.45 -17.07
CA LEU A 51 -16.86 -2.79 -18.24
C LEU A 51 -17.44 -1.51 -18.84
#